data_AF-A0A7I7VZZ0-F1
#
_entry.id   AF-A0A7I7VZZ0-F1
#
_cell.length_a   1.000
_cell.length_b   1.000
_cell.length_c   1.000
_cell.angle_alpha   90.00
_cell.angle_beta   90.00
_cell.angle_gamma   90.00
#
_symmetry.space_group_name_H-M   'P 1'
#
loop_
_entity.id
_entity.type
_entity.pdbx_description
1 polymer ?
#
loop_
_entity_poly.entity_id
_entity_poly.type
_entity_poly.pdbx_seq_one_letter_code
_entity_poly.pdbx_strand_id
1 'polypeptide(L)'
;MARMLIAYIDESGNTGDPGNGGSMTFTLGCVLVDADAWPETFDGLLQFRRRIRDKFGVHMRAEVKANYLLRNGGALRRYRLGHRARHTIYRAAHASARGSRRPRVRDRGGQAGELHDAHSMFRSRMGRLAAAPREDQQI
;
A
#
# COMPACT_ATOMS: atom_id res chain seq x y z
N MET A 1 -11.16 2.84 28.51
CA MET A 1 -10.06 1.98 28.03
C MET A 1 -9.29 2.76 26.97
N ALA A 2 -8.00 2.97 27.18
CA ALA A 2 -7.15 3.61 26.18
C ALA A 2 -6.93 2.66 25.00
N ARG A 3 -6.96 3.19 23.78
CA ARG A 3 -6.76 2.40 22.57
C ARG A 3 -5.27 2.36 22.26
N MET A 4 -4.70 1.16 22.18
CA MET A 4 -3.30 0.96 21.78
C MET A 4 -3.23 0.68 20.28
N LEU A 5 -2.31 1.35 19.58
CA LEU A 5 -2.07 1.15 18.16
C LEU A 5 -0.63 0.69 17.93
N ILE A 6 -0.45 -0.23 17.00
CA ILE A 6 0.85 -0.60 16.45
C ILE A 6 1.01 0.20 15.15
N ALA A 7 2.10 0.94 15.03
CA ALA A 7 2.45 1.68 13.83
C ALA A 7 3.65 1.02 13.15
N TYR A 8 3.46 0.59 11.90
CA TYR A 8 4.56 0.21 11.01
C TYR A 8 4.81 1.35 10.03
N ILE A 9 6.04 1.88 10.04
CA ILE A 9 6.47 2.99 9.21
C ILE A 9 7.51 2.46 8.23
N ASP A 10 7.34 2.81 6.96
CA ASP A 10 8.28 2.45 5.89
C ASP A 10 8.45 3.63 4.94
N GLU A 11 9.62 3.77 4.35
CA GLU A 11 9.96 4.86 3.44
C GLU A 11 10.19 4.34 2.03
N SER A 12 9.81 5.16 1.05
CA SER A 12 10.17 4.94 -0.34
C SER A 12 11.32 5.86 -0.73
N GLY A 13 12.11 5.42 -1.70
CA GLY A 13 13.22 6.19 -2.24
C GLY A 13 14.52 5.42 -2.16
N ASN A 14 15.58 6.06 -2.64
CA ASN A 14 16.95 5.58 -2.56
C ASN A 14 17.82 6.77 -2.14
N THR A 15 18.52 6.64 -1.02
CA THR A 15 19.31 7.72 -0.40
C THR A 15 20.60 8.05 -1.16
N GLY A 16 20.90 7.35 -2.25
CA GLY A 16 22.04 7.65 -3.12
C GLY A 16 21.97 9.02 -3.79
N ASP A 17 23.03 9.38 -4.50
CA ASP A 17 23.09 10.60 -5.32
C ASP A 17 22.01 10.57 -6.43
N PRO A 18 21.14 11.58 -6.52
CA PRO A 18 20.13 11.66 -7.58
C PRO A 18 20.67 11.54 -9.00
N GLY A 19 21.88 12.06 -9.27
CA GLY A 19 22.54 11.91 -10.57
C GLY A 19 22.88 10.46 -10.93
N ASN A 20 22.91 9.58 -9.92
CA ASN A 20 23.28 8.17 -10.01
C ASN A 20 22.16 7.23 -9.52
N GLY A 21 20.89 7.64 -9.67
CA GLY A 21 19.74 6.80 -9.34
C GLY A 21 19.24 6.92 -7.90
N GLY A 22 19.70 7.93 -7.17
CA GLY A 22 19.08 8.44 -5.96
C GLY A 22 17.69 9.03 -6.22
N SER A 23 16.85 9.06 -5.18
CA SER A 23 15.51 9.64 -5.28
C SER A 23 15.53 11.12 -4.87
N MET A 24 14.98 11.99 -5.71
CA MET A 24 14.79 13.41 -5.39
C MET A 24 13.69 13.65 -4.35
N THR A 25 12.75 12.71 -4.24
CA THR A 25 11.63 12.77 -3.31
C THR A 25 11.45 11.43 -2.62
N PHE A 26 11.00 11.50 -1.37
CA PHE A 26 10.73 10.34 -0.53
C PHE A 26 9.27 10.40 -0.11
N THR A 27 8.60 9.24 -0.10
CA THR A 27 7.27 9.11 0.49
C THR A 27 7.36 8.22 1.72
N LEU A 28 6.80 8.68 2.83
CA LEU A 28 6.65 7.91 4.05
C LEU A 28 5.27 7.23 4.06
N GLY A 29 5.26 5.92 4.21
CA GLY A 29 4.06 5.12 4.41
C GLY A 29 3.91 4.73 5.87
N CYS A 30 2.68 4.73 6.37
CA CYS A 30 2.36 4.22 7.71
C CYS A 30 1.16 3.29 7.65
N VAL A 31 1.29 2.12 8.28
CA VAL A 31 0.20 1.18 8.54
C VAL A 31 -0.07 1.17 10.03
N LEU A 32 -1.29 1.56 10.40
CA LEU A 32 -1.77 1.55 11.77
C LEU A 32 -2.67 0.33 11.97
N VAL A 33 -2.36 -0.47 12.99
CA VAL A 33 -3.16 -1.63 13.39
C VAL A 33 -3.56 -1.45 14.84
N ASP A 34 -4.84 -1.73 15.13
CA ASP A 34 -5.29 -1.82 16.51
C ASP A 34 -4.55 -2.98 17.21
N ALA A 35 -3.94 -2.74 18.37
CA ALA A 35 -3.13 -3.76 19.01
C ALA A 35 -3.94 -5.02 19.33
N ASP A 36 -5.22 -4.88 19.67
CA ASP A 36 -6.12 -6.01 19.93
C ASP A 36 -6.46 -6.79 18.65
N ALA A 37 -6.27 -6.20 17.48
CA ALA A 37 -6.49 -6.84 16.18
C ALA A 37 -5.19 -7.36 15.54
N TRP A 38 -4.06 -7.25 16.24
CA TRP A 38 -2.76 -7.66 15.71
C TRP A 38 -2.70 -9.16 15.38
N PRO A 39 -3.15 -10.08 16.25
CA PRO A 39 -3.11 -11.52 15.95
C PRO A 39 -3.87 -11.86 14.66
N GLU A 40 -5.09 -11.35 14.48
CA GLU A 40 -5.90 -11.61 13.29
C GLU A 40 -5.29 -10.97 12.03
N THR A 41 -4.72 -9.77 12.18
CA THR A 41 -4.04 -9.09 11.07
C THR A 41 -2.80 -9.88 10.64
N PHE A 42 -2.01 -10.36 11.59
CA PHE A 42 -0.83 -11.18 11.33
C PHE A 42 -1.19 -12.49 10.64
N ASP A 43 -2.23 -13.19 11.12
CA ASP A 43 -2.73 -14.41 10.48
C ASP A 43 -3.22 -14.15 9.05
N GLY A 44 -3.89 -13.01 8.82
CA GLY A 44 -4.29 -12.58 7.47
C GLY A 44 -3.10 -12.39 6.54
N LEU A 45 -2.01 -11.76 7.01
CA LEU A 45 -0.76 -11.60 6.26
C LEU A 45 -0.08 -12.95 5.99
N LEU A 46 -0.08 -13.85 6.97
CA LEU A 46 0.48 -15.19 6.84
C LEU A 46 -0.30 -16.02 5.79
N GLN A 47 -1.63 -15.99 5.85
CA GLN A 47 -2.50 -16.64 4.86
C GLN A 47 -2.32 -16.03 3.47
N PHE A 48 -2.16 -14.70 3.36
CA PHE A 48 -1.83 -14.05 2.11
C PHE A 48 -0.51 -14.59 1.53
N ARG A 49 0.56 -14.64 2.32
CA ARG A 49 1.85 -15.19 1.88
C ARG A 49 1.77 -16.67 1.49
N ARG A 50 1.02 -17.49 2.24
CA ARG A 50 0.75 -18.91 1.89
C ARG A 50 0.04 -19.02 0.54
N ARG A 51 -0.98 -18.19 0.28
CA ARG A 51 -1.68 -18.15 -1.02
C ARG A 51 -0.74 -17.77 -2.17
N ILE A 52 0.21 -16.86 -1.96
CA ILE A 52 1.21 -16.55 -3.01
C ILE A 52 2.09 -17.78 -3.28
N ARG A 53 2.56 -18.46 -2.24
CA ARG A 53 3.34 -19.71 -2.39
C ARG A 53 2.55 -20.76 -3.16
N ASP A 54 1.32 -21.03 -2.75
CA ASP A 54 0.52 -22.12 -3.30
C ASP A 54 0.11 -21.84 -4.76
N LYS A 55 -0.17 -20.58 -5.10
CA LYS A 55 -0.61 -20.19 -6.45
C LYS A 55 0.52 -19.87 -7.42
N PHE A 56 1.63 -19.32 -6.94
CA PHE A 56 2.70 -18.79 -7.80
C PHE A 56 4.08 -19.41 -7.52
N GLY A 57 4.18 -20.35 -6.57
CA GLY A 57 5.44 -21.00 -6.19
C GLY A 57 6.43 -20.11 -5.44
N VAL A 58 6.04 -18.87 -5.08
CA VAL A 58 6.94 -17.94 -4.37
C VAL A 58 7.07 -18.36 -2.91
N HIS A 59 8.24 -18.90 -2.53
CA HIS A 59 8.48 -19.37 -1.17
C HIS A 59 8.30 -18.27 -0.12
N MET A 60 7.86 -18.64 1.08
CA MET A 60 7.61 -17.74 2.22
C MET A 60 8.84 -16.88 2.60
N ARG A 61 10.05 -17.46 2.47
CA ARG A 61 11.34 -16.79 2.73
C ARG A 61 11.75 -15.78 1.65
N ALA A 62 11.06 -15.76 0.51
CA ALA A 62 11.38 -14.82 -0.55
C ALA A 62 10.87 -13.43 -0.18
N GLU A 63 11.75 -12.45 -0.33
CA GLU A 63 11.36 -11.06 -0.16
C GLU A 63 10.40 -10.63 -1.27
N VAL A 64 9.28 -10.05 -0.87
CA VAL A 64 8.26 -9.50 -1.77
C VAL A 64 8.17 -8.00 -1.51
N LYS A 65 8.67 -7.21 -2.46
CA LYS A 65 8.63 -5.73 -2.44
C LYS A 65 7.85 -5.21 -3.64
N ALA A 66 7.25 -4.04 -3.50
CA ALA A 66 6.51 -3.37 -4.58
C ALA A 66 7.38 -3.18 -5.83
N ASN A 67 8.60 -2.65 -5.67
CA ASN A 67 9.54 -2.45 -6.77
C ASN A 67 9.91 -3.78 -7.48
N TYR A 68 10.07 -4.88 -6.74
CA TYR A 68 10.36 -6.19 -7.32
C TYR A 68 9.19 -6.73 -8.15
N LEU A 69 7.96 -6.55 -7.67
CA LEU A 69 6.75 -6.92 -8.41
C LEU A 69 6.58 -6.07 -9.67
N LEU A 70 6.78 -4.76 -9.60
CA LEU A 70 6.60 -3.87 -10.75
C LEU A 70 7.70 -4.07 -11.80
N ARG A 71 8.97 -4.10 -11.39
CA ARG A 71 10.13 -4.13 -12.29
C ARG A 71 10.71 -5.52 -12.58
N ASN A 72 10.08 -6.58 -12.06
CA ASN A 72 10.62 -7.94 -12.13
C ASN A 72 12.05 -8.03 -11.57
N GLY A 73 12.21 -7.63 -10.32
CA GLY A 73 13.50 -7.45 -9.66
C GLY A 73 13.74 -8.41 -8.48
N GLY A 74 14.97 -8.35 -7.96
CA GLY A 74 15.35 -8.96 -6.69
C GLY A 74 15.05 -10.45 -6.59
N ALA A 75 14.61 -10.86 -5.38
CA ALA A 75 14.31 -12.26 -5.06
C ALA A 75 13.20 -12.88 -5.92
N LEU A 76 12.40 -12.06 -6.63
CA LEU A 76 11.30 -12.54 -7.46
C LEU A 76 11.72 -13.00 -8.85
N ARG A 77 12.89 -12.58 -9.35
CA ARG A 77 13.38 -12.94 -10.70
C ARG A 77 13.44 -14.45 -10.94
N ARG A 78 13.89 -15.20 -9.93
CA ARG A 78 14.04 -16.67 -10.03
C ARG A 78 12.73 -17.42 -10.24
N TYR A 79 11.60 -16.84 -9.87
CA TYR A 79 10.28 -17.46 -10.02
C TYR A 79 9.65 -17.19 -11.40
N ARG A 80 10.30 -16.40 -12.26
CA ARG A 80 9.87 -16.12 -13.63
C ARG A 80 8.38 -15.73 -13.73
N LEU A 81 7.92 -14.92 -12.78
CA LEU A 81 6.51 -14.52 -12.70
C LEU A 81 6.12 -13.64 -13.89
N GLY A 82 5.10 -14.08 -14.64
CA GLY A 82 4.50 -13.28 -15.70
C GLY A 82 3.95 -11.95 -15.20
N HIS A 83 3.83 -10.96 -16.09
CA HIS A 83 3.36 -9.62 -15.74
C HIS A 83 2.02 -9.63 -15.00
N ARG A 84 1.05 -10.43 -15.47
CA ARG A 84 -0.26 -10.60 -14.82
C ARG A 84 -0.14 -11.11 -13.38
N ALA A 85 0.67 -12.15 -13.14
CA ALA A 85 0.87 -12.70 -11.81
C ALA A 85 1.46 -11.66 -10.85
N ARG A 86 2.47 -10.90 -11.29
CA ARG A 86 3.08 -9.82 -10.50
C ARG A 86 2.07 -8.73 -10.15
N HIS A 87 1.26 -8.29 -11.11
CA HIS A 87 0.19 -7.31 -10.87
C HIS A 87 -0.90 -7.84 -9.94
N THR A 88 -1.28 -9.12 -10.06
CA THR A 88 -2.25 -9.74 -9.15
C THR A 88 -1.73 -9.73 -7.72
N ILE A 89 -0.47 -10.13 -7.49
CA ILE A 89 0.14 -10.12 -6.15
C ILE A 89 0.19 -8.69 -5.61
N TYR A 90 0.61 -7.71 -6.42
CA TYR A 90 0.69 -6.31 -6.03
C TYR A 90 -0.66 -5.74 -5.56
N ARG A 91 -1.73 -5.98 -6.35
CA ARG A 91 -3.08 -5.49 -6.01
C ARG A 91 -3.66 -6.21 -4.77
N ALA A 92 -3.40 -7.51 -4.64
CA ALA A 92 -3.88 -8.29 -3.50
C ALA A 92 -3.22 -7.87 -2.16
N ALA A 93 -1.97 -7.41 -2.19
CA ALA A 93 -1.30 -6.87 -1.00
C ALA A 93 -2.01 -5.62 -0.46
N HIS A 94 -2.40 -4.69 -1.34
CA HIS A 94 -3.17 -3.50 -0.95
C HIS A 94 -4.56 -3.85 -0.40
N ALA A 95 -5.23 -4.83 -0.99
CA ALA A 95 -6.55 -5.28 -0.50
C ALA A 95 -6.44 -5.93 0.89
N SER A 96 -5.37 -6.70 1.14
CA SER A 96 -5.14 -7.37 2.43
C SER A 96 -4.80 -6.39 3.55
N ALA A 97 -4.22 -5.23 3.23
CA ALA A 97 -3.93 -4.16 4.18
C ALA A 97 -5.17 -3.34 4.59
N ARG A 98 -6.28 -3.43 3.83
CA ARG A 98 -7.56 -2.86 4.25
C ARG A 98 -8.20 -3.82 5.23
N GLY A 99 -7.86 -3.66 6.50
CA GLY A 99 -8.40 -4.48 7.59
C GLY A 99 -9.92 -4.63 7.48
N SER A 100 -10.42 -5.83 7.73
CA SER A 100 -11.84 -6.17 7.69
C SER A 100 -12.59 -5.59 8.91
N ARG A 101 -12.66 -4.27 9.03
CA ARG A 101 -13.60 -3.61 9.94
C ARG A 101 -14.15 -2.36 9.24
N ARG A 102 -15.40 -2.44 8.79
CA ARG A 102 -16.26 -1.24 8.79
C ARG A 102 -16.15 -0.66 10.20
N PRO A 103 -15.94 0.65 10.37
CA PRO A 103 -16.11 1.25 11.69
C PRO A 103 -17.52 0.89 12.16
N ARG A 104 -17.67 0.15 13.26
CA ARG A 104 -18.92 0.23 14.01
C ARG A 104 -18.92 1.64 14.58
N VAL A 105 -19.57 2.55 13.88
CA VAL A 105 -20.10 3.76 14.50
C VAL A 105 -20.97 3.24 15.64
N ARG A 106 -20.47 3.37 16.86
CA ARG A 106 -21.30 3.19 18.04
C ARG A 106 -22.18 4.42 18.03
N ASP A 107 -23.42 4.24 17.60
CA ASP A 107 -24.44 5.28 17.59
C ASP A 107 -24.66 5.73 19.03
N ARG A 108 -23.91 6.74 19.46
CA ARG A 108 -24.32 7.63 20.54
C ARG A 108 -24.79 8.88 19.83
N GLY A 109 -26.09 9.12 19.86
CA GLY A 109 -26.75 10.27 19.26
C GLY A 109 -25.93 11.55 19.42
N GLY A 110 -25.64 12.18 18.28
CA GLY A 110 -24.82 13.39 18.23
C GLY A 110 -24.49 13.79 16.79
N GLN A 111 -25.45 14.47 16.15
CA GLN A 111 -25.32 15.38 15.01
C GLN A 111 -24.44 14.94 13.81
N ALA A 112 -25.12 14.42 12.78
CA ALA A 112 -24.59 14.28 11.44
C ALA A 112 -24.48 15.65 10.75
N GLY A 113 -23.26 16.14 10.53
CA GLY A 113 -23.02 17.39 9.80
C GLY A 113 -21.68 17.50 9.07
N GLU A 114 -20.60 16.92 9.57
CA GLU A 114 -19.23 17.31 9.11
C GLU A 114 -18.48 16.27 8.26
N LEU A 115 -18.98 15.04 8.12
CA LEU A 115 -18.22 13.96 7.47
C LEU A 115 -18.38 13.89 5.93
N HIS A 116 -19.24 14.72 5.33
CA HIS A 116 -19.43 14.75 3.89
C HIS A 116 -18.34 15.55 3.14
N ASP A 117 -17.64 16.46 3.83
CA ASP A 117 -16.71 17.41 3.18
C ASP A 117 -15.29 16.85 2.96
N ALA A 118 -14.78 16.02 3.86
CA ALA A 118 -13.40 15.53 3.76
C ALA A 118 -13.18 14.58 2.56
N HIS A 119 -14.18 13.78 2.21
CA HIS A 119 -14.12 12.85 1.07
C HIS A 119 -14.32 13.56 -0.28
N SER A 120 -15.03 14.70 -0.27
CA SER A 120 -15.23 15.59 -1.42
C SER A 120 -13.94 16.38 -1.72
N MET A 121 -13.27 16.90 -0.69
CA MET A 121 -12.00 17.64 -0.82
C MET A 121 -10.88 16.79 -1.44
N PHE A 122 -10.74 15.52 -1.04
CA PHE A 122 -9.67 14.66 -1.56
C PHE A 122 -9.84 14.36 -3.07
N ARG A 123 -11.08 14.19 -3.56
CA ARG A 123 -11.34 14.00 -5.00
C ARG A 123 -11.12 15.28 -5.81
N SER A 124 -11.50 16.45 -5.27
CA SER A 124 -11.30 17.75 -5.93
C SER A 124 -9.82 18.11 -6.09
N ARG A 125 -8.96 17.71 -5.16
CA ARG A 125 -7.52 18.00 -5.20
C ARG A 125 -6.75 17.07 -6.15
N MET A 126 -7.13 15.79 -6.23
CA MET A 126 -6.57 14.85 -7.21
C MET A 126 -7.03 15.14 -8.66
N GLY A 127 -8.23 15.69 -8.85
CA GLY A 127 -8.71 16.11 -10.18
C GLY A 127 -7.94 17.31 -10.76
N ARG A 128 -7.43 18.21 -9.91
CA ARG A 128 -6.65 19.38 -10.36
C ARG A 128 -5.18 19.09 -10.67
N LEU A 129 -4.60 18.04 -10.07
CA LEU A 129 -3.24 17.59 -10.39
C LEU A 129 -3.14 16.85 -11.74
N ALA A 130 -4.26 16.39 -12.30
CA ALA A 130 -4.31 15.74 -13.61
C ALA A 130 -4.44 16.73 -14.80
N ALA A 131 -4.56 18.04 -14.52
CA ALA A 131 -4.78 19.09 -15.53
C ALA A 131 -3.64 20.14 -15.57
N ALA A 132 -2.40 19.74 -15.28
CA ALA A 132 -1.24 20.57 -15.59
C ALA A 132 -1.04 20.60 -17.12
N PRO A 133 -0.88 21.78 -17.76
CA PRO A 133 -0.70 21.89 -19.19
C PRO A 133 0.60 21.20 -19.63
N ARG A 134 0.54 20.51 -20.77
CA ARG A 134 1.73 19.99 -21.46
C ARG A 134 2.41 21.17 -22.13
N GLU A 135 3.56 21.58 -21.60
CA GLU A 135 4.46 22.49 -22.32
C GLU A 135 5.10 21.74 -23.49
N ASP A 136 4.57 22.06 -24.67
CA ASP A 136 5.21 22.22 -25.97
C ASP A 136 6.49 21.44 -26.27
N GLN A 137 6.31 20.43 -27.12
CA GLN A 137 7.30 20.02 -28.10
C GLN A 137 7.43 21.10 -29.18
N GLN A 138 8.58 21.76 -29.25
CA GLN A 138 9.08 22.33 -30.50
C GLN A 138 10.61 22.23 -30.53
N ILE A 139 11.06 21.37 -31.46
CA ILE A 139 12.32 21.33 -32.23
C ILE A 139 13.60 21.77 -31.49
#